data_AF-A0A6S6U6G0-F1
#
_entry.id   AF-A0A6S6U6G0-F1
#
_cell.length_a   1.000
_cell.length_b   1.000
_cell.length_c   1.000
_cell.angle_alpha   90.00
_cell.angle_beta   90.00
_cell.angle_gamma   90.00
#
_symmetry.space_group_name_H-M   'P 1'
#
loop_
_entity.id
_entity.type
_entity.pdbx_description
1 polymer ?
#
loop_
_entity_poly.entity_id
_entity_poly.type
_entity_poly.pdbx_seq_one_letter_code
_entity_poly.pdbx_strand_id
1 'polypeptide(L)'
;MKVDIYMVITDMDMNIITTIKKIFQFYLEGFKNMKIGKRLWAIIGIKFVIFFVIMKILFFPNFLKENFSTDSERAEHVLQSLTSHKE
;
A
#
# COMPACT_ATOMS: atom_id res chain seq x y z
N MET A 1 -19.45 16.53 41.57
CA MET A 1 -18.34 17.04 40.75
C MET A 1 -17.57 15.94 40.01
N LYS A 2 -16.84 15.01 40.68
CA LYS A 2 -16.13 13.95 39.94
C LYS A 2 -17.06 12.98 39.21
N VAL A 3 -18.18 12.58 39.83
CA VAL A 3 -19.17 11.66 39.24
C VAL A 3 -19.80 12.26 37.96
N ASP A 4 -20.14 13.54 37.99
CA ASP A 4 -20.74 14.25 36.84
C ASP A 4 -19.77 14.31 35.65
N ILE A 5 -18.48 14.53 35.93
CA ILE A 5 -17.42 14.56 34.90
C ILE A 5 -17.26 13.20 34.23
N TYR A 6 -17.22 12.10 34.99
CA TYR A 6 -17.13 10.76 34.40
C TYR A 6 -18.36 10.40 33.57
N MET A 7 -19.55 10.79 34.01
CA MET A 7 -20.78 10.54 33.28
C MET A 7 -20.79 11.25 31.92
N VAL A 8 -20.35 12.51 31.88
CA VAL A 8 -20.24 13.30 30.63
C VAL A 8 -19.20 12.73 29.68
N ILE A 9 -18.03 12.31 30.18
CA ILE A 9 -16.97 11.72 29.34
C ILE A 9 -17.45 10.38 28.74
N THR A 10 -18.10 9.54 29.55
CA THR A 10 -18.58 8.22 29.10
C THR A 10 -19.66 8.35 28.01
N ASP A 11 -20.56 9.33 28.15
CA ASP A 11 -21.57 9.62 27.12
C ASP A 11 -20.93 10.13 25.83
N MET A 12 -19.92 11.00 25.94
CA MET A 12 -19.18 11.52 24.79
C MET A 12 -18.46 10.38 24.02
N ASP A 13 -17.76 9.49 24.72
CA ASP A 13 -17.07 8.35 24.11
C ASP A 13 -18.05 7.41 23.39
N MET A 14 -19.20 7.11 24.01
CA MET A 14 -20.24 6.26 23.42
C MET A 14 -20.86 6.89 22.16
N ASN A 15 -21.12 8.21 22.17
CA ASN A 15 -21.66 8.93 21.03
C ASN A 15 -20.66 8.99 19.86
N ILE A 16 -19.36 9.13 20.14
CA ILE A 16 -18.31 9.08 19.12
C ILE A 16 -18.23 7.68 18.49
N ILE A 17 -18.21 6.61 19.31
CA ILE A 17 -18.16 5.23 18.83
C ILE A 17 -19.38 4.90 17.94
N THR A 18 -20.58 5.32 18.34
CA THR A 18 -21.79 5.09 17.54
C THR A 18 -21.78 5.87 16.22
N THR A 19 -21.25 7.10 16.22
CA THR A 19 -21.13 7.92 15.01
C THR A 19 -20.13 7.31 14.03
N ILE A 20 -18.96 6.89 14.50
CA ILE A 20 -17.96 6.19 13.68
C ILE A 20 -18.54 4.90 13.10
N LYS A 21 -19.27 4.13 13.91
CA LYS A 21 -19.93 2.89 13.46
C LYS A 21 -20.94 3.17 12.34
N LYS A 22 -21.74 4.23 12.45
CA LYS A 22 -22.70 4.65 11.41
C LYS A 22 -21.99 5.07 10.12
N ILE A 23 -20.92 5.84 10.21
CA ILE A 23 -20.12 6.25 9.04
C ILE A 23 -19.54 5.01 8.34
N PHE A 24 -18.96 4.09 9.11
CA PHE A 24 -18.41 2.85 8.56
C PHE A 24 -19.48 2.00 7.88
N GLN A 25 -20.65 1.82 8.51
CA GLN A 25 -21.78 1.11 7.92
C GLN A 25 -22.26 1.78 6.63
N PHE A 26 -22.37 3.11 6.61
CA PHE A 26 -22.76 3.85 5.40
C PHE A 26 -21.77 3.62 4.25
N TYR A 27 -20.46 3.67 4.50
CA TYR A 27 -19.46 3.38 3.47
C TYR A 27 -19.51 1.93 2.99
N LEU A 28 -19.65 0.97 3.91
CA LEU A 28 -19.78 -0.44 3.55
C LEU A 28 -21.04 -0.71 2.72
N GLU A 29 -22.19 -0.18 3.14
CA GLU A 29 -23.46 -0.36 2.46
C GLU A 29 -23.49 0.36 1.12
N GLY A 30 -23.00 1.60 1.07
CA GLY A 30 -22.84 2.38 -0.15
C GLY A 30 -21.96 1.64 -1.16
N PHE A 31 -20.77 1.19 -0.74
CA PHE A 31 -19.86 0.44 -1.60
C PHE A 31 -20.45 -0.90 -2.06
N LYS A 32 -21.13 -1.64 -1.16
CA LYS A 32 -21.79 -2.91 -1.47
C LYS A 32 -22.91 -2.74 -2.50
N ASN A 33 -23.69 -1.66 -2.42
CA ASN A 33 -24.83 -1.43 -3.31
C ASN A 33 -24.45 -0.69 -4.61
N MET A 34 -23.24 -0.11 -4.69
CA MET A 34 -22.76 0.57 -5.88
C MET A 34 -22.30 -0.39 -6.98
N LYS A 35 -22.86 -0.27 -8.19
CA LYS A 35 -22.37 -0.98 -9.39
C LYS A 35 -21.19 -0.26 -10.05
N ILE A 36 -21.28 1.08 -10.16
CA ILE A 36 -20.25 1.89 -10.84
C ILE A 36 -18.96 1.99 -10.02
N GLY A 37 -19.07 2.18 -8.70
CA GLY A 37 -17.93 2.33 -7.80
C GLY A 37 -17.04 1.09 -7.76
N LYS A 38 -17.64 -0.11 -7.71
CA LYS A 38 -16.90 -1.38 -7.79
C LYS A 38 -16.12 -1.51 -9.09
N ARG A 39 -16.73 -1.14 -10.23
CA ARG A 39 -16.05 -1.16 -11.53
C ARG A 39 -14.88 -0.17 -11.55
N LEU A 40 -15.05 1.02 -10.99
CA LEU A 40 -14.00 2.02 -10.92
C LEU A 40 -12.84 1.57 -10.03
N TRP A 41 -13.13 0.97 -8.86
CA TRP A 41 -12.11 0.38 -8.00
C TRP A 41 -11.35 -0.77 -8.66
N ALA A 42 -12.04 -1.61 -9.45
CA ALA A 42 -11.39 -2.63 -10.25
C ALA A 42 -10.43 -2.02 -11.28
N ILE A 43 -10.85 -0.94 -11.97
CA ILE A 43 -9.99 -0.20 -12.91
C ILE A 43 -8.77 0.37 -12.20
N ILE A 44 -8.95 1.00 -11.04
CA ILE A 44 -7.86 1.55 -10.23
C ILE A 44 -6.88 0.43 -9.83
N GLY A 45 -7.39 -0.71 -9.35
CA GLY A 45 -6.56 -1.87 -8.98
C GLY A 45 -5.75 -2.41 -10.16
N ILE A 46 -6.38 -2.60 -11.31
CA ILE A 46 -5.70 -3.02 -12.54
C ILE A 46 -4.61 -2.03 -12.94
N LYS A 47 -4.95 -0.72 -12.95
CA LYS A 47 -3.98 0.33 -13.29
C LYS A 47 -2.79 0.34 -12.34
N PHE A 48 -3.02 0.09 -11.05
CA PHE A 48 -1.96 0.04 -10.05
C PHE A 48 -1.01 -1.13 -10.30
N VAL A 49 -1.54 -2.32 -10.62
CA VAL A 49 -0.73 -3.49 -11.01
C VAL A 49 0.07 -3.21 -12.28
N ILE A 50 -0.57 -2.64 -13.31
CA ILE A 50 0.10 -2.30 -14.57
C ILE A 50 1.22 -1.29 -14.32
N PHE A 51 0.97 -0.24 -13.54
CA PHE A 51 1.98 0.75 -13.20
C PHE A 51 3.17 0.11 -12.47
N PHE A 52 2.91 -0.78 -11.52
CA PHE A 52 3.96 -1.51 -10.82
C PHE A 52 4.80 -2.39 -11.75
N VAL A 53 4.17 -3.08 -12.70
CA VAL A 53 4.87 -3.92 -13.68
C VAL A 53 5.72 -3.08 -14.64
N ILE A 54 5.16 -1.98 -15.17
CA ILE A 54 5.90 -1.06 -16.05
C ILE A 54 7.10 -0.48 -15.30
N MET A 55 6.90 0.00 -14.07
CA MET A 55 7.98 0.51 -13.24
C MET A 55 9.02 -0.59 -12.97
N LYS A 56 8.61 -1.82 -12.67
CA LYS A 56 9.57 -2.91 -12.49
C LYS A 56 10.42 -3.15 -13.73
N ILE A 57 9.81 -3.22 -14.91
CA ILE A 57 10.53 -3.53 -16.15
C ILE A 57 11.44 -2.37 -16.58
N LEU A 58 10.98 -1.12 -16.46
CA LEU A 58 11.75 0.05 -16.84
C LEU A 58 12.88 0.38 -15.86
N PHE A 59 12.66 0.21 -14.55
CA PHE A 59 13.65 0.55 -13.54
C PHE A 59 14.57 -0.62 -13.16
N PHE A 60 14.17 -1.87 -13.45
CA PHE A 60 14.96 -3.07 -13.16
C PHE A 60 15.01 -4.02 -14.36
N PRO A 61 15.66 -3.62 -15.49
CA PRO A 61 15.99 -4.56 -16.54
C PRO A 61 16.86 -5.69 -15.99
N ASN A 62 16.84 -6.87 -16.62
CA ASN A 62 17.65 -8.03 -16.24
C ASN A 62 19.15 -7.83 -16.55
N PHE A 63 19.73 -6.73 -16.07
CA PHE A 63 21.07 -6.24 -16.38
C PHE A 63 22.17 -7.29 -16.14
N LEU A 64 22.05 -8.07 -15.07
CA LEU A 64 23.02 -9.10 -14.69
C LEU A 64 22.92 -10.37 -15.56
N LYS A 65 21.76 -10.65 -16.15
CA LYS A 65 21.55 -11.88 -16.93
C LYS A 65 21.97 -11.74 -18.39
N GLU A 66 22.02 -10.51 -18.89
CA GLU A 66 22.32 -10.20 -20.29
C GLU A 66 23.83 -10.10 -20.57
N ASN A 67 24.63 -9.76 -19.55
CA ASN A 67 26.07 -9.48 -19.72
C ASN A 67 27.01 -10.56 -19.16
N PHE A 68 26.50 -11.56 -18.42
CA PHE A 68 27.34 -12.53 -17.71
C PHE A 68 26.81 -13.95 -17.84
N SER A 69 27.72 -14.87 -18.18
CA SER A 69 27.41 -16.26 -18.51
C SER A 69 27.22 -17.14 -17.28
N THR A 70 27.94 -16.85 -16.19
CA THR A 70 27.92 -17.64 -14.95
C THR A 70 27.52 -16.79 -13.73
N ASP A 71 26.89 -17.42 -12.74
CA ASP A 71 26.51 -16.74 -11.49
C ASP A 71 27.72 -16.24 -10.68
N SER A 72 28.86 -16.94 -10.73
CA SER A 72 30.11 -16.49 -10.10
C SER A 72 30.62 -15.18 -10.69
N GLU A 73 30.63 -15.08 -12.03
CA GLU A 73 31.10 -13.88 -12.75
C GLU A 73 30.20 -12.66 -12.46
N ARG A 74 28.88 -12.88 -12.38
CA ARG A 74 27.91 -11.86 -11.92
C ARG A 74 28.23 -11.36 -10.52
N ALA A 75 28.46 -12.27 -9.58
CA ALA A 75 28.66 -11.94 -8.18
C ALA A 75 29.96 -11.14 -7.98
N GLU A 76 31.03 -11.53 -8.68
CA GLU A 76 32.33 -10.87 -8.60
C GLU A 76 32.28 -9.44 -9.16
N HIS A 77 31.59 -9.20 -10.28
CA HIS A 77 31.41 -7.86 -10.85
C HIS A 77 30.61 -6.92 -9.92
N VAL A 78 29.55 -7.42 -9.28
CA VAL A 78 28.77 -6.64 -8.31
C VAL A 78 29.60 -6.31 -7.06
N LEU A 79 30.34 -7.29 -6.53
CA LEU A 79 31.22 -7.09 -5.38
C LEU A 79 32.32 -6.06 -5.67
N GLN A 80 32.93 -6.11 -6.85
CA GLN A 80 33.93 -5.14 -7.27
C GLN A 80 33.33 -3.73 -7.38
N SER A 81 32.15 -3.59 -7.98
CA SER A 81 31.45 -2.30 -8.14
C SER A 81 31.07 -1.66 -6.79
N LEU A 82 30.69 -2.47 -5.79
CA LEU A 82 30.35 -2.00 -4.44
C LEU A 82 31.58 -1.68 -3.59
N THR A 83 32.70 -2.36 -3.82
CA THR A 83 33.95 -2.16 -3.06
C THR A 83 34.78 -1.01 -3.65
N SER A 84 34.64 -0.72 -4.94
CA SER A 84 35.34 0.40 -5.61
C SER A 84 34.66 1.75 -5.40
N HIS A 85 33.41 1.79 -4.93
CA HIS A 85 32.70 3.03 -4.59
C HIS A 85 33.11 3.52 -3.19
N LYS A 86 34.39 3.84 -3.03
CA LYS A 86 34.97 4.46 -1.84
C LYS A 86 35.38 5.89 -2.20
N GLU A 87 34.40 6.77 -2.35
CA GLU A 87 34.53 8.23 -2.18
C GLU A 87 33.36 8.76 -1.35
#